data_AF-A0ABD0B5J8-F1
#
_entry.id   AF-A0ABD0B5J8-F1
#
_cell.length_a   1.000
_cell.length_b   1.000
_cell.length_c   1.000
_cell.angle_alpha   90.00
_cell.angle_beta   90.00
_cell.angle_gamma   90.00
#
_symmetry.space_group_name_H-M   'P 1'
#
loop_
_entity.id
_entity.type
_entity.pdbx_description
1 polymer ?
#
loop_
_entity_poly.entity_id
_entity_poly.type
_entity_poly.pdbx_seq_one_letter_code
_entity_poly.pdbx_strand_id
1 'polypeptide(L)'
;MSTWVPTLRRLGLWLLRKTALALLTSLLFMISFTLFQYASWWPALAEDTSLEWSGFSQGRTFAELAPAMLEFSAVLACAFWPLFLLTPRPLLLPLFAGLWLWQTYDLAFMTATASTWLPHEIIQTFILPHSHWLLLTLLAPLLLIRQLGRRLFADTSATQAGGVILDDGR
;
A
#
# COMPACT_ATOMS: atom_id res chain seq x y z
N MET A 1 33.72 16.06 25.38
CA MET A 1 32.87 14.83 25.32
C MET A 1 31.41 15.18 24.98
N SER A 2 31.08 15.73 23.80
CA SER A 2 29.68 16.08 23.45
C SER A 2 29.24 15.79 22.00
N THR A 3 30.06 15.13 21.18
CA THR A 3 29.73 14.82 19.78
C THR A 3 28.75 13.67 19.61
N TRP A 4 28.51 12.86 20.64
CA TRP A 4 27.63 11.69 20.58
C TRP A 4 26.14 12.04 20.71
N VAL A 5 25.79 13.03 21.54
CA VAL A 5 24.41 13.48 21.76
C VAL A 5 23.72 14.00 20.49
N PRO A 6 24.34 14.87 19.65
CA PRO A 6 23.71 15.32 18.41
C PRO A 6 23.58 14.19 17.38
N THR A 7 24.52 13.26 17.35
CA THR A 7 24.53 12.10 16.44
C THR A 7 23.41 11.12 16.79
N LEU A 8 23.25 10.78 18.08
CA LEU A 8 22.16 9.96 18.59
C LEU A 8 20.78 10.60 18.34
N ARG A 9 20.66 11.92 18.56
CA ARG A 9 19.41 12.64 18.30
C ARG A 9 19.03 12.62 16.81
N ARG A 10 20.00 12.81 15.90
CA ARG A 10 19.78 12.71 14.45
C ARG A 10 19.38 11.29 14.04
N LEU A 11 20.03 10.27 14.59
CA LEU A 11 19.71 8.87 14.33
C LEU A 11 18.29 8.53 14.78
N GLY A 12 17.89 8.98 15.98
CA GLY A 12 16.54 8.78 16.51
C GLY A 12 15.46 9.46 15.67
N LEU A 13 15.67 10.71 15.25
CA LEU A 13 14.78 11.43 14.35
C LEU A 13 14.66 10.76 12.98
N TRP A 14 15.78 10.27 12.44
CA TRP A 14 15.79 9.54 11.17
C TRP A 14 14.99 8.23 11.28
N LEU A 15 15.20 7.47 12.35
CA LEU A 15 14.47 6.22 12.60
C LEU A 15 12.97 6.48 12.77
N LEU A 16 12.59 7.52 13.51
CA LEU A 16 11.20 7.93 13.70
C LEU A 16 10.53 8.32 12.35
N ARG A 17 11.24 9.08 11.50
CA ARG A 17 10.74 9.43 10.17
C ARG A 17 10.56 8.20 9.28
N LYS A 18 11.47 7.23 9.39
CA LYS A 18 11.41 5.96 8.65
C LYS A 18 10.24 5.10 9.12
N THR A 19 10.04 4.94 10.43
CA THR A 19 8.91 4.18 10.98
C THR A 19 7.58 4.84 10.65
N ALA A 20 7.49 6.17 10.75
CA ALA A 20 6.29 6.91 10.35
C ALA A 20 5.95 6.73 8.88
N LEU A 21 6.95 6.80 7.97
CA LEU A 21 6.73 6.57 6.55
C LEU A 21 6.27 5.13 6.28
N ALA A 22 6.88 4.14 6.92
CA ALA A 22 6.49 2.73 6.76
C ALA A 22 5.07 2.45 7.26
N LEU A 23 4.70 3.04 8.40
CA LEU A 23 3.36 2.90 8.97
C LEU A 23 2.30 3.58 8.09
N LEU A 24 2.58 4.78 7.58
CA LEU A 24 1.71 5.46 6.61
C LEU A 24 1.57 4.66 5.31
N THR A 25 2.66 4.04 4.84
CA THR A 25 2.65 3.19 3.64
C THR A 25 1.77 1.96 3.85
N SER A 26 1.87 1.32 5.01
CA SER A 26 1.02 0.19 5.41
C SER A 26 -0.46 0.58 5.51
N LEU A 27 -0.79 1.70 6.15
CA LEU A 27 -2.17 2.21 6.20
C LEU A 27 -2.73 2.56 4.82
N LEU A 28 -1.91 3.17 3.96
CA LEU A 28 -2.30 3.46 2.59
C LEU A 28 -2.54 2.17 1.79
N PHE A 29 -1.76 1.11 2.03
CA PHE A 29 -1.99 -0.20 1.43
C PHE A 29 -3.35 -0.76 1.84
N MET A 30 -3.64 -0.78 3.14
CA MET A 30 -4.92 -1.26 3.69
C MET A 30 -6.10 -0.54 3.03
N ILE A 31 -6.09 0.79 3.06
CA ILE A 31 -7.22 1.61 2.56
C ILE A 31 -7.37 1.47 1.05
N SER A 32 -6.25 1.58 0.31
CA SER A 32 -6.23 1.45 -1.14
C SER A 32 -6.78 0.10 -1.61
N PHE A 33 -6.28 -0.98 -1.02
CA PHE A 33 -6.66 -2.33 -1.41
C PHE A 33 -8.09 -2.68 -1.00
N THR A 34 -8.56 -2.19 0.14
CA THR A 34 -9.97 -2.33 0.55
C THR A 34 -10.91 -1.60 -0.41
N LEU A 35 -10.57 -0.34 -0.77
CA LEU A 35 -11.36 0.44 -1.72
C LEU A 35 -11.43 -0.23 -3.09
N PHE A 36 -10.32 -0.80 -3.55
CA PHE A 36 -10.29 -1.54 -4.81
C PHE A 36 -11.18 -2.77 -4.77
N GLN A 37 -11.14 -3.55 -3.68
CA GLN A 37 -12.07 -4.65 -3.49
C GLN A 37 -13.50 -4.13 -3.60
N TYR A 38 -13.91 -3.18 -2.76
CA TYR A 38 -15.28 -2.65 -2.77
C TYR A 38 -15.74 -2.15 -4.14
N ALA A 39 -14.88 -1.40 -4.84
CA ALA A 39 -15.17 -0.92 -6.19
C ALA A 39 -15.30 -2.06 -7.21
N SER A 40 -14.52 -3.13 -7.06
CA SER A 40 -14.59 -4.29 -7.93
C SER A 40 -15.90 -5.06 -7.79
N TRP A 41 -16.47 -5.06 -6.58
CA TRP A 41 -17.75 -5.70 -6.26
C TRP A 41 -18.98 -4.83 -6.53
N TRP A 42 -18.81 -3.51 -6.76
CA TRP A 42 -19.93 -2.59 -6.99
C TRP A 42 -20.88 -3.01 -8.13
N PRO A 43 -20.37 -3.44 -9.31
CA PRO A 43 -21.26 -3.87 -10.40
C PRO A 43 -22.10 -5.11 -10.05
N ALA A 44 -21.49 -6.10 -9.37
CA ALA A 44 -22.19 -7.31 -8.95
C ALA A 44 -23.32 -6.99 -7.94
N LEU A 45 -23.09 -6.02 -7.06
CA LEU A 45 -24.07 -5.57 -6.05
C LEU A 45 -25.21 -4.75 -6.62
N ALA A 46 -25.01 -4.12 -7.77
CA ALA A 46 -26.05 -3.38 -8.47
C ALA A 46 -27.04 -4.31 -9.18
N GLU A 47 -26.60 -5.52 -9.54
CA GLU A 47 -27.41 -6.51 -10.26
C GLU A 47 -28.12 -7.48 -9.30
N ASP A 48 -27.42 -8.00 -8.27
CA ASP A 48 -28.01 -8.85 -7.23
C ASP A 48 -27.36 -8.62 -5.86
N THR A 49 -28.17 -8.56 -4.80
CA THR A 49 -27.66 -8.34 -3.42
C THR A 49 -27.05 -9.60 -2.79
N SER A 50 -27.30 -10.77 -3.40
CA SER A 50 -26.69 -12.05 -3.04
C SER A 50 -25.45 -12.30 -3.89
N LEU A 51 -24.28 -12.27 -3.24
CA LEU A 51 -23.02 -12.57 -3.92
C LEU A 51 -22.90 -14.10 -4.10
N GLU A 52 -22.99 -14.59 -5.33
CA GLU A 52 -22.62 -15.96 -5.65
C GLU A 52 -21.09 -16.06 -5.76
N TRP A 53 -20.44 -16.33 -4.63
CA TRP A 53 -19.01 -16.66 -4.63
C TRP A 53 -18.84 -18.13 -5.04
N SER A 54 -18.06 -18.35 -6.08
CA SER A 54 -17.58 -19.65 -6.48
C SER A 54 -16.73 -20.27 -5.35
N GLY A 55 -17.31 -21.25 -4.64
CA GLY A 55 -16.62 -22.12 -3.68
C GLY A 55 -16.65 -21.73 -2.19
N PHE A 56 -16.52 -20.44 -1.81
CA PHE A 56 -16.30 -20.09 -0.38
C PHE A 56 -17.40 -19.27 0.32
N SER A 57 -18.35 -18.65 -0.40
CA SER A 57 -19.51 -17.99 0.23
C SER A 57 -20.69 -17.90 -0.72
N GLN A 58 -21.36 -19.04 -0.95
CA GLN A 58 -22.70 -19.00 -1.49
C GLN A 58 -23.64 -18.34 -0.48
N GLY A 59 -24.28 -17.22 -0.86
CA GLY A 59 -25.41 -16.63 -0.13
C GLY A 59 -25.10 -15.59 0.95
N ARG A 60 -23.89 -15.01 0.99
CA ARG A 60 -23.60 -13.88 1.90
C ARG A 60 -23.89 -12.53 1.26
N THR A 61 -24.41 -11.61 2.08
CA THR A 61 -24.64 -10.21 1.67
C THR A 61 -23.33 -9.40 1.71
N PHE A 62 -23.26 -8.28 0.98
CA PHE A 62 -22.09 -7.38 1.05
C PHE A 62 -21.79 -6.89 2.46
N ALA A 63 -22.81 -6.68 3.29
CA ALA A 63 -22.63 -6.24 4.68
C ALA A 63 -21.84 -7.26 5.51
N GLU A 64 -21.91 -8.55 5.16
CA GLU A 64 -21.14 -9.62 5.81
C GLU A 64 -19.72 -9.75 5.26
N LEU A 65 -19.51 -9.37 4.00
CA LEU A 65 -18.23 -9.48 3.29
C LEU A 65 -17.34 -8.24 3.44
N ALA A 66 -17.93 -7.05 3.53
CA ALA A 66 -17.21 -5.79 3.75
C ALA A 66 -16.25 -5.83 4.95
N PRO A 67 -16.68 -6.24 6.17
CA PRO A 67 -15.75 -6.35 7.30
C PRO A 67 -14.65 -7.38 7.06
N ALA A 68 -14.93 -8.50 6.37
CA ALA A 68 -13.93 -9.51 6.05
C ALA A 68 -12.87 -8.98 5.04
N MET A 69 -13.28 -8.20 4.04
CA MET A 69 -12.36 -7.57 3.09
C MET A 69 -11.44 -6.54 3.76
N LEU A 70 -11.99 -5.76 4.70
CA LEU A 70 -11.20 -4.83 5.50
C LEU A 70 -10.23 -5.57 6.43
N GLU A 71 -10.69 -6.61 7.11
CA GLU A 71 -9.86 -7.45 7.98
C GLU A 71 -8.71 -8.10 7.19
N PHE A 72 -9.01 -8.67 6.02
CA PHE A 72 -8.01 -9.23 5.12
C PHE A 72 -6.96 -8.18 4.73
N SER A 73 -7.41 -6.99 4.33
CA SER A 73 -6.52 -5.88 3.98
C SER A 73 -5.68 -5.39 5.16
N ALA A 74 -6.24 -5.39 6.36
CA ALA A 74 -5.54 -5.02 7.58
C ALA A 74 -4.46 -6.05 7.96
N VAL A 75 -4.77 -7.34 7.83
CA VAL A 75 -3.80 -8.42 8.02
C VAL A 75 -2.64 -8.29 7.03
N LEU A 76 -2.92 -8.07 5.75
CA LEU A 76 -1.88 -7.84 4.73
C LEU A 76 -1.04 -6.59 5.05
N ALA A 77 -1.68 -5.48 5.43
CA ALA A 77 -0.98 -4.26 5.78
C ALA A 77 -0.03 -4.45 6.97
N CYS A 78 -0.47 -5.17 7.99
CA CYS A 78 0.37 -5.56 9.13
C CYS A 78 1.51 -6.49 8.71
N ALA A 79 1.24 -7.48 7.85
CA ALA A 79 2.24 -8.42 7.34
C ALA A 79 3.31 -7.73 6.47
N PHE A 80 2.93 -6.72 5.69
CA PHE A 80 3.84 -5.98 4.80
C PHE A 80 4.54 -4.79 5.49
N TRP A 81 4.08 -4.37 6.66
CA TRP A 81 4.73 -3.30 7.43
C TRP A 81 6.24 -3.50 7.63
N PRO A 82 6.77 -4.67 8.05
CA PRO A 82 8.21 -4.88 8.17
C PRO A 82 8.94 -4.71 6.82
N LEU A 83 8.32 -5.12 5.70
CA LEU A 83 8.91 -4.92 4.38
C LEU A 83 9.03 -3.44 4.04
N PHE A 84 7.99 -2.64 4.32
CA PHE A 84 8.05 -1.18 4.11
C PHE A 84 9.06 -0.49 5.02
N LEU A 85 9.28 -1.01 6.22
CA LEU A 85 10.27 -0.49 7.16
C LEU A 85 11.71 -0.80 6.73
N LEU A 86 11.96 -1.99 6.20
CA LEU A 86 13.29 -2.44 5.80
C LEU A 86 13.71 -1.89 4.45
N THR A 87 12.76 -1.73 3.54
CA THR A 87 13.00 -1.34 2.15
C THR A 87 13.59 0.07 2.03
N PRO A 88 14.63 0.28 1.21
CA PRO A 88 15.15 1.61 0.96
C PRO A 88 14.11 2.44 0.21
N ARG A 89 14.02 3.73 0.54
CA ARG A 89 13.02 4.65 0.00
C ARG A 89 12.80 4.61 -1.53
N PRO A 90 13.82 4.53 -2.42
CA PRO A 90 13.56 4.46 -3.86
C PRO A 90 12.80 3.20 -4.28
N LEU A 91 12.97 2.10 -3.53
CA LEU A 91 12.29 0.83 -3.78
C LEU A 91 10.93 0.72 -3.11
N LEU A 92 10.57 1.67 -2.24
CA LEU A 92 9.30 1.61 -1.50
C LEU A 92 8.08 1.78 -2.43
N LEU A 93 8.17 2.65 -3.44
CA LEU A 93 7.13 2.82 -4.47
C LEU A 93 6.94 1.56 -5.34
N PRO A 94 7.98 0.99 -5.97
CA PRO A 94 7.82 -0.23 -6.76
C PRO A 94 7.43 -1.44 -5.89
N LEU A 95 7.92 -1.52 -4.65
CA LEU A 95 7.48 -2.56 -3.71
C LEU A 95 5.98 -2.46 -3.42
N PHE A 96 5.50 -1.25 -3.09
CA PHE A 96 4.08 -1.02 -2.83
C PHE A 96 3.23 -1.45 -4.04
N ALA A 97 3.59 -0.98 -5.23
CA ALA A 97 2.87 -1.32 -6.45
C ALA A 97 2.92 -2.83 -6.75
N GLY A 98 4.08 -3.46 -6.58
CA GLY A 98 4.27 -4.89 -6.80
C GLY A 98 3.43 -5.74 -5.85
N LEU A 99 3.47 -5.45 -4.54
CA LEU A 99 2.65 -6.16 -3.54
C LEU A 99 1.15 -5.95 -3.81
N TRP A 100 0.76 -4.74 -4.17
CA TRP A 100 -0.63 -4.42 -4.45
C TRP A 100 -1.14 -5.20 -5.67
N LEU A 101 -0.39 -5.17 -6.78
CA LEU A 101 -0.73 -5.89 -8.01
C LEU A 101 -0.71 -7.41 -7.81
N TRP A 102 0.26 -7.91 -7.03
CA TRP A 102 0.30 -9.31 -6.64
C TRP A 102 -0.98 -9.71 -5.92
N GLN A 103 -1.41 -8.96 -4.91
CA GLN A 103 -2.60 -9.30 -4.13
C GLN A 103 -3.87 -9.20 -4.97
N THR A 104 -3.96 -8.25 -5.89
CA THR A 104 -5.06 -8.19 -6.87
C THR A 104 -5.09 -9.42 -7.76
N TYR A 105 -3.93 -9.86 -8.25
CA TYR A 105 -3.84 -11.08 -9.05
C TYR A 105 -4.19 -12.33 -8.24
N ASP A 106 -3.70 -12.45 -7.00
CA ASP A 106 -3.95 -13.60 -6.14
C ASP A 106 -5.44 -13.69 -5.76
N LEU A 107 -6.08 -12.55 -5.49
CA LEU A 107 -7.53 -12.47 -5.29
C LEU A 107 -8.28 -12.94 -6.53
N ALA A 108 -7.91 -12.43 -7.71
CA ALA A 108 -8.52 -12.82 -8.98
C ALA A 108 -8.31 -14.31 -9.28
N PHE A 109 -7.14 -14.85 -8.97
CA PHE A 109 -6.81 -16.25 -9.12
C PHE A 109 -7.60 -17.14 -8.14
N MET A 110 -7.73 -16.74 -6.88
CA MET A 110 -8.59 -17.45 -5.91
C MET A 110 -10.07 -17.42 -6.34
N THR A 111 -10.55 -16.34 -6.95
CA THR A 111 -11.91 -16.32 -7.52
C THR A 111 -12.04 -17.18 -8.78
N ALA A 112 -10.99 -17.23 -9.59
CA ALA A 112 -10.95 -17.98 -10.84
C ALA A 112 -10.58 -19.46 -10.66
N THR A 113 -10.03 -19.90 -9.53
CA THR A 113 -9.72 -21.32 -9.26
C THR A 113 -10.96 -22.15 -8.98
N ALA A 114 -12.10 -21.50 -8.73
CA ALA A 114 -13.41 -22.12 -8.82
C ALA A 114 -14.00 -22.09 -10.26
N SER A 115 -13.22 -21.64 -11.25
CA SER A 115 -13.46 -21.77 -12.69
C SER A 115 -12.22 -22.36 -13.41
N THR A 116 -12.34 -22.70 -14.68
CA THR A 116 -11.29 -23.38 -15.48
C THR A 116 -10.35 -22.41 -16.21
N TRP A 117 -10.21 -21.17 -15.72
CA TRP A 117 -9.62 -20.08 -16.49
C TRP A 117 -8.08 -20.11 -16.54
N LEU A 118 -7.53 -19.75 -17.70
CA LEU A 118 -6.10 -19.55 -17.91
C LEU A 118 -5.65 -18.17 -17.37
N PRO A 119 -4.38 -17.98 -16.97
CA PRO A 119 -3.91 -16.72 -16.36
C PRO A 119 -4.17 -15.45 -17.18
N HIS A 120 -4.17 -15.55 -18.52
CA HIS A 120 -4.45 -14.42 -19.39
C HIS A 120 -5.94 -14.06 -19.45
N GLU A 121 -6.82 -15.03 -19.23
CA GLU A 121 -8.27 -14.83 -19.17
C GLU A 121 -8.63 -14.05 -17.91
N ILE A 122 -7.99 -14.36 -16.77
CA ILE A 122 -8.11 -13.61 -15.51
C ILE A 122 -7.81 -12.11 -15.72
N ILE A 123 -6.75 -11.81 -16.47
CA ILE A 123 -6.37 -10.42 -16.76
C ILE A 123 -7.45 -9.72 -17.59
N GLN A 124 -8.02 -10.40 -18.58
CA GLN A 124 -9.01 -9.81 -19.49
C GLN A 124 -10.39 -9.66 -18.84
N THR A 125 -10.82 -10.62 -18.03
CA THR A 125 -12.17 -10.64 -17.45
C THR A 125 -12.25 -9.94 -16.10
N PHE A 126 -11.16 -9.88 -15.34
CA PHE A 126 -11.16 -9.31 -13.98
C PHE A 126 -10.35 -8.02 -13.85
N ILE A 127 -9.19 -7.90 -14.52
CA ILE A 127 -8.31 -6.74 -14.34
C ILE A 127 -8.66 -5.61 -15.31
N LEU A 128 -8.89 -5.95 -16.59
CA LEU A 128 -9.14 -4.95 -17.64
C LEU A 128 -10.42 -4.11 -17.40
N PRO A 129 -11.57 -4.70 -17.01
CA PRO A 129 -12.80 -3.94 -16.80
C PRO A 129 -12.67 -2.94 -15.63
N HIS A 130 -11.89 -3.29 -14.61
CA HIS A 130 -11.68 -2.50 -13.41
C HIS A 130 -10.42 -1.62 -13.45
N SER A 131 -9.79 -1.48 -14.62
CA SER A 131 -8.57 -0.71 -14.83
C SER A 131 -8.65 0.75 -14.35
N HIS A 132 -9.82 1.39 -14.45
CA HIS A 132 -10.06 2.74 -13.95
C HIS A 132 -10.06 2.82 -12.42
N TRP A 133 -10.66 1.83 -11.74
CA TRP A 133 -10.58 1.70 -10.28
C TRP A 133 -9.18 1.35 -9.81
N LEU A 134 -8.47 0.52 -10.57
CA LEU A 134 -7.07 0.18 -10.35
C LEU A 134 -6.22 1.46 -10.36
N LEU A 135 -6.37 2.30 -11.39
CA LEU A 135 -5.67 3.58 -11.47
C LEU A 135 -6.01 4.49 -10.28
N LEU A 136 -7.28 4.63 -9.93
CA LEU A 136 -7.70 5.54 -8.86
C LEU A 136 -7.19 5.08 -7.50
N THR A 137 -7.32 3.79 -7.20
CA THR A 137 -6.97 3.22 -5.89
C THR A 137 -5.48 2.99 -5.73
N LEU A 138 -4.71 2.75 -6.81
CA LEU A 138 -3.27 2.54 -6.77
C LEU A 138 -2.45 3.82 -6.97
N LEU A 139 -2.84 4.71 -7.89
CA LEU A 139 -2.05 5.90 -8.21
C LEU A 139 -2.06 6.93 -7.08
N ALA A 140 -3.21 7.13 -6.45
CA ALA A 140 -3.37 8.08 -5.33
C ALA A 140 -2.41 7.78 -4.15
N PRO A 141 -2.34 6.55 -3.59
CA PRO A 141 -1.41 6.25 -2.51
C PRO A 141 0.06 6.35 -2.96
N LEU A 142 0.40 5.98 -4.20
CA LEU A 142 1.76 6.15 -4.71
C LEU A 142 2.20 7.62 -4.73
N LEU A 143 1.31 8.52 -5.16
CA LEU A 143 1.59 9.96 -5.13
C LEU A 143 1.74 10.49 -3.70
N LEU A 144 0.87 10.06 -2.78
CA LEU A 144 0.94 10.42 -1.36
C LEU A 144 2.23 9.94 -0.71
N ILE A 145 2.62 8.68 -0.92
CA ILE A 145 3.89 8.10 -0.45
C ILE A 145 5.07 8.93 -0.97
N ARG A 146 5.07 9.26 -2.27
CA ARG A 146 6.13 10.08 -2.87
C ARG A 146 6.20 11.47 -2.27
N GLN A 147 5.06 12.10 -1.97
CA GLN A 147 4.99 13.42 -1.36
C GLN A 147 5.41 13.38 0.11
N LEU A 148 4.91 12.42 0.89
CA LEU A 148 5.25 12.21 2.30
C LEU A 148 6.74 11.92 2.47
N GLY A 149 7.28 11.02 1.65
CA GLY A 149 8.71 10.75 1.62
C GLY A 149 9.52 12.02 1.34
N ARG A 150 9.08 12.87 0.39
CA ARG A 150 9.77 14.14 0.10
C ARG A 150 9.74 15.05 1.32
N ARG A 151 8.58 15.27 1.92
CA ARG A 151 8.41 16.17 3.07
C ARG A 151 9.19 15.70 4.31
N LEU A 152 9.07 14.42 4.68
CA LEU A 152 9.68 13.88 5.90
C LEU A 152 11.22 13.92 5.90
N PHE A 153 11.85 13.96 4.72
CA PHE A 153 13.30 13.89 4.58
C PHE A 153 13.92 15.14 3.89
N ALA A 154 13.12 16.13 3.48
CA ALA A 154 13.63 17.39 2.94
C ALA A 154 14.30 18.26 4.01
N ASP A 155 13.86 18.19 5.27
CA ASP A 155 14.42 18.99 6.37
C ASP A 155 15.90 18.68 6.67
N THR A 156 16.41 17.54 6.20
CA THR A 156 17.79 17.10 6.47
C THR A 156 18.84 17.78 5.60
N SER A 157 18.51 18.23 4.39
CA SER A 157 19.48 18.90 3.50
C SER A 157 19.75 20.35 3.92
N ALA A 158 18.71 21.07 4.37
CA ALA A 158 18.85 22.45 4.84
C ALA A 158 19.73 22.56 6.09
N THR A 159 19.68 21.58 7.01
CA THR A 159 20.50 21.59 8.22
C THR A 159 21.96 21.18 7.95
N GLN A 160 22.25 20.42 6.90
CA GLN A 160 23.64 20.10 6.52
C GLN A 160 24.31 21.25 5.75
N ALA A 161 23.58 21.96 4.90
CA ALA A 161 24.13 23.12 4.17
C ALA A 161 24.50 24.29 5.09
N GLY A 162 23.72 24.53 6.16
CA GLY A 162 24.05 25.56 7.16
C GLY A 162 25.21 25.21 8.09
N GLY A 163 25.62 23.93 8.17
CA GLY A 163 26.75 23.49 9.01
C GLY A 163 28.10 23.60 8.30
N VAL A 164 28.13 23.58 6.97
CA VAL A 164 29.37 23.68 6.17
C VAL A 164 29.82 25.14 6.03
N ILE A 165 28.90 26.10 6.07
CA ILE A 165 29.22 27.53 5.88
C ILE A 165 29.85 28.18 7.13
N LEU A 166 29.74 27.55 8.31
CA LEU A 166 30.26 28.11 9.57
C LEU A 166 31.65 27.60 9.99
N ASP A 167 32.26 26.67 9.24
CA ASP A 167 33.53 26.02 9.62
C ASP A 167 34.74 26.44 8.76
N ASP A 168 34.57 27.24 7.70
CA ASP A 168 35.66 27.77 6.86
C ASP A 168 36.18 29.15 7.34
N GLY A 169 36.04 29.44 8.64
CA GLY A 169 36.29 30.76 9.24
C GLY A 169 37.41 30.83 10.27
N ARG A 170 38.41 29.94 10.22
CA ARG A 170 39.66 30.06 11.00
C ARG A 170 40.89 29.61 10.23
#